data_AF-A0A9E2PHH6-F1
#
_entry.id   AF-A0A9E2PHH6-F1
#
_cell.length_a   1.000
_cell.length_b   1.000
_cell.length_c   1.000
_cell.angle_alpha   90.00
_cell.angle_beta   90.00
_cell.angle_gamma   90.00
#
_symmetry.space_group_name_H-M   'P 1'
#
loop_
_entity.id
_entity.type
_entity.pdbx_description
1 polymer ?
#
loop_
_entity_poly.entity_id
_entity_poly.type
_entity_poly.pdbx_seq_one_letter_code
_entity_poly.pdbx_strand_id
1 'polypeptide(L)'
;KTPACFEPTIDYCVVKIPRFTFEKFPSADPTLTVSMKSVGEVMAIGRTFKEALQKALRSLEIGLSGLEDLKHKPSSDELKNHLRVPNALRVLYIKHALKEGWSIKGVYQLTRIDPWFLENIRQIVGLEEQIKSELKLNHEKSSVDLLKKAKEFGFSDLQLARFLNQSEDTIRKWRAELGIKPDYKLVDTCAAEFEAFTPYYYSTYES
;
A
#
# COMPACT_ATOMS: atom_id res chain seq x y z
N LYS A 1 -2.22 21.02 28.23
CA LYS A 1 -1.84 19.67 28.71
C LYS A 1 -3.12 18.92 29.05
N THR A 2 -3.45 17.90 28.27
CA THR A 2 -4.58 16.99 28.51
C THR A 2 -4.16 15.89 29.50
N PRO A 3 -5.07 15.35 30.32
CA PRO A 3 -4.77 14.21 31.18
C PRO A 3 -4.60 12.92 30.36
N ALA A 4 -4.01 11.88 30.95
CA ALA A 4 -3.88 10.57 30.31
C ALA A 4 -5.20 9.76 30.26
N CYS A 5 -6.24 10.21 30.98
CA CYS A 5 -7.55 9.56 31.04
C CYS A 5 -8.49 10.06 29.93
N PHE A 6 -8.15 9.75 28.69
CA PHE A 6 -8.99 10.00 27.51
C PHE A 6 -8.79 8.87 26.50
N GLU A 7 -9.71 8.78 25.54
CA GLU A 7 -9.57 7.85 24.42
C GLU A 7 -8.92 8.59 23.23
N PRO A 8 -7.76 8.14 22.73
CA PRO A 8 -7.12 8.78 21.59
C PRO A 8 -8.00 8.76 20.35
N THR A 9 -8.04 9.89 19.64
CA THR A 9 -8.64 9.98 18.31
C THR A 9 -7.54 10.22 17.30
N ILE A 10 -7.55 9.46 16.21
CA ILE A 10 -6.58 9.59 15.12
C ILE A 10 -7.30 9.98 13.85
N ASP A 11 -6.68 10.85 13.07
CA ASP A 11 -7.16 11.35 11.79
C ASP A 11 -6.38 10.71 10.61
N TYR A 12 -5.81 9.54 10.85
CA TYR A 12 -5.03 8.77 9.88
C TYR A 12 -5.28 7.27 10.03
N CYS A 13 -4.91 6.51 9.01
CA CYS A 13 -4.85 5.06 9.03
C CYS A 13 -3.45 4.57 9.38
N VAL A 14 -3.37 3.54 10.24
CA VAL A 14 -2.13 2.82 10.53
C VAL A 14 -2.24 1.40 9.98
N VAL A 15 -1.28 0.98 9.17
CA VAL A 15 -1.20 -0.37 8.61
C VAL A 15 0.06 -1.05 9.11
N LYS A 16 -0.12 -2.23 9.72
CA LYS A 16 0.98 -3.12 10.12
C LYS A 16 1.02 -4.34 9.20
N ILE A 17 2.21 -4.71 8.74
CA ILE A 17 2.43 -5.92 7.94
C ILE A 17 3.52 -6.78 8.60
N PRO A 18 3.27 -8.08 8.86
CA PRO A 18 4.28 -8.98 9.40
C PRO A 18 5.37 -9.32 8.36
N ARG A 19 6.62 -9.44 8.81
CA ARG A 19 7.78 -9.89 8.02
C ARG A 19 8.06 -11.37 8.31
N PHE A 20 8.22 -12.16 7.25
CA PHE A 20 8.55 -13.59 7.32
C PHE A 20 9.86 -13.86 6.57
N THR A 21 10.63 -14.87 6.95
CA THR A 21 11.88 -15.25 6.27
C THR A 21 11.90 -16.74 5.93
N PHE A 22 10.87 -17.24 5.24
CA PHE A 22 10.74 -18.66 4.89
C PHE A 22 11.86 -19.15 3.95
N GLU A 23 12.48 -18.25 3.19
CA GLU A 23 13.66 -18.53 2.36
C GLU A 23 14.85 -19.09 3.15
N LYS A 24 14.91 -18.84 4.47
CA LYS A 24 15.94 -19.39 5.36
C LYS A 24 15.57 -20.77 5.93
N PHE A 25 14.34 -21.23 5.72
CA PHE A 25 13.78 -22.45 6.30
C PHE A 25 13.03 -23.27 5.23
N PRO A 26 13.72 -23.85 4.24
CA PRO A 26 13.07 -24.49 3.08
C PRO A 26 12.20 -25.70 3.44
N SER A 27 12.49 -26.37 4.56
CA SER A 27 11.70 -27.51 5.06
C SER A 27 10.48 -27.09 5.89
N ALA A 28 10.33 -25.80 6.20
CA ALA A 28 9.21 -25.31 7.00
C ALA A 28 7.99 -25.06 6.10
N ASP A 29 6.81 -25.47 6.59
CA ASP A 29 5.54 -25.12 5.95
C ASP A 29 5.29 -23.60 6.05
N PRO A 30 5.19 -22.86 4.93
CA PRO A 30 5.00 -21.41 4.93
C PRO A 30 3.54 -20.99 5.19
N THR A 31 2.61 -21.93 5.36
CA THR A 31 1.19 -21.64 5.62
C THR A 31 1.02 -20.87 6.93
N LEU A 32 0.29 -19.76 6.90
CA LEU A 32 0.00 -18.99 8.11
C LEU A 32 -1.17 -19.61 8.87
N THR A 33 -0.97 -19.88 10.15
CA THR A 33 -1.96 -20.48 11.05
C THR A 33 -2.10 -19.61 12.31
N VAL A 34 -2.76 -20.14 13.34
CA VAL A 34 -2.85 -19.48 14.65
C VAL A 34 -1.50 -19.36 15.36
N SER A 35 -0.51 -20.16 14.97
CA SER A 35 0.85 -20.09 15.52
C SER A 35 1.70 -19.09 14.75
N MET A 36 2.38 -18.19 15.47
CA MET A 36 3.17 -17.12 14.88
C MET A 36 4.41 -17.66 14.16
N LYS A 37 4.59 -17.25 12.90
CA LYS A 37 5.78 -17.56 12.08
C LYS A 37 6.54 -16.31 11.61
N SER A 38 6.04 -15.11 11.93
CA SER A 38 6.70 -13.85 11.59
C SER A 38 7.91 -13.59 12.47
N VAL A 39 8.97 -13.03 11.87
CA VAL A 39 10.21 -12.66 12.57
C VAL A 39 10.26 -11.17 12.95
N GLY A 40 9.29 -10.40 12.46
CA GLY A 40 9.18 -8.97 12.73
C GLY A 40 7.94 -8.38 12.07
N GLU A 41 7.88 -7.05 12.05
CA GLU A 41 6.78 -6.29 11.47
C GLU A 41 7.23 -4.91 11.03
N VAL A 42 6.44 -4.34 10.13
CA VAL A 42 6.57 -2.94 9.71
C VAL A 42 5.25 -2.24 9.93
N MET A 43 5.33 -0.95 10.24
CA MET A 43 4.17 -0.08 10.44
C MET A 43 4.29 1.13 9.51
N ALA A 44 3.19 1.53 8.91
CA ALA A 44 3.10 2.79 8.17
C ALA A 44 1.83 3.56 8.50
N ILE A 45 1.96 4.88 8.47
CA ILE A 45 0.86 5.84 8.69
C ILE A 45 0.54 6.52 7.37
N GLY A 46 -0.73 6.71 7.04
CA GLY A 46 -1.18 7.50 5.90
C GLY A 46 -2.58 8.06 6.14
N ARG A 47 -2.96 9.13 5.44
CA ARG A 47 -4.31 9.74 5.59
C ARG A 47 -5.41 8.84 5.07
N THR A 48 -5.06 7.89 4.19
CA THR A 48 -5.96 6.85 3.72
C THR A 48 -5.36 5.47 3.90
N PHE A 49 -6.22 4.45 3.97
CA PHE A 49 -5.77 3.06 4.00
C PHE A 49 -4.89 2.69 2.79
N LYS A 50 -5.19 3.23 1.60
CA LYS A 50 -4.43 2.94 0.37
C LYS A 50 -3.00 3.45 0.48
N GLU A 51 -2.86 4.69 0.95
CA GLU A 51 -1.55 5.29 1.20
C GLU A 51 -0.76 4.48 2.23
N ALA A 52 -1.37 4.20 3.38
CA ALA A 52 -0.73 3.46 4.47
C ALA A 52 -0.33 2.03 4.03
N LEU A 53 -1.17 1.34 3.27
CA LEU A 53 -0.90 0.00 2.76
C LEU A 53 0.32 0.00 1.82
N GLN A 54 0.37 0.91 0.84
CA GLN A 54 1.49 0.97 -0.09
C GLN A 54 2.79 1.40 0.59
N LYS A 55 2.70 2.27 1.63
CA LYS A 55 3.82 2.60 2.51
C LYS A 55 4.34 1.37 3.26
N ALA A 56 3.45 0.62 3.90
CA ALA A 56 3.84 -0.57 4.64
C ALA A 56 4.48 -1.63 3.73
N LEU A 57 3.93 -1.85 2.52
CA LEU A 57 4.47 -2.83 1.57
C LEU A 57 5.89 -2.49 1.11
N ARG A 58 6.16 -1.22 0.79
CA ARG A 58 7.51 -0.82 0.36
C ARG A 58 8.53 -0.79 1.50
N SER A 59 8.07 -0.60 2.74
CA SER A 59 8.92 -0.66 3.93
C SER A 59 9.21 -2.07 4.41
N LEU A 60 8.64 -3.11 3.78
CA LEU A 60 8.76 -4.51 4.23
C LEU A 60 10.15 -5.12 3.99
N GLU A 61 11.05 -4.40 3.29
CA GLU A 61 12.43 -4.84 3.01
C GLU A 61 12.51 -6.24 2.37
N ILE A 62 11.60 -6.47 1.41
CA ILE A 62 11.57 -7.67 0.54
C ILE A 62 11.68 -7.32 -0.95
N GLY A 63 12.07 -6.08 -1.26
CA GLY A 63 12.21 -5.58 -2.63
C GLY A 63 10.90 -5.14 -3.30
N LEU A 64 9.80 -5.05 -2.55
CA LEU A 64 8.56 -4.42 -3.02
C LEU A 64 8.71 -2.89 -2.98
N SER A 65 8.15 -2.23 -3.99
CA SER A 65 8.04 -0.77 -4.05
C SER A 65 6.61 -0.27 -3.80
N GLY A 66 5.69 -1.18 -3.45
CA GLY A 66 4.29 -0.93 -3.13
C GLY A 66 3.47 -2.21 -3.37
N LEU A 67 2.22 -2.07 -3.81
CA LEU A 67 1.39 -3.21 -4.19
C LEU A 67 1.75 -3.68 -5.62
N GLU A 68 2.72 -4.58 -5.73
CA GLU A 68 3.25 -5.03 -7.03
C GLU A 68 2.53 -6.25 -7.62
N ASP A 69 2.79 -6.50 -8.91
CA ASP A 69 2.37 -7.71 -9.57
C ASP A 69 3.19 -8.92 -9.10
N LEU A 70 2.62 -10.13 -9.23
CA LEU A 70 3.35 -11.37 -9.01
C LEU A 70 4.45 -11.53 -10.07
N LYS A 71 5.60 -12.09 -9.69
CA LYS A 71 6.72 -12.36 -10.61
C LYS A 71 6.36 -13.40 -11.68
N HIS A 72 5.45 -14.32 -11.37
CA HIS A 72 4.96 -15.36 -12.27
C HIS A 72 3.45 -15.33 -12.27
N LYS A 73 2.82 -15.53 -13.44
CA LYS A 73 1.37 -15.63 -13.55
C LYS A 73 0.92 -17.01 -13.07
N PRO A 74 0.16 -17.12 -11.96
CA PRO A 74 -0.34 -18.40 -11.49
C PRO A 74 -1.47 -18.90 -12.40
N SER A 75 -1.65 -20.22 -12.46
CA SER A 75 -2.87 -20.83 -12.98
C SER A 75 -4.09 -20.47 -12.12
N SER A 76 -5.30 -20.66 -12.66
CA SER A 76 -6.54 -20.38 -11.93
C SER A 76 -6.64 -21.16 -10.62
N ASP A 77 -6.20 -22.42 -10.60
CA ASP A 77 -6.28 -23.27 -9.41
C ASP A 77 -5.20 -22.92 -8.37
N GLU A 78 -4.00 -22.57 -8.81
CA GLU A 78 -2.96 -22.02 -7.91
C GLU A 78 -3.43 -20.71 -7.27
N LEU A 79 -4.03 -19.82 -8.05
CA LEU A 79 -4.57 -18.55 -7.55
C LEU A 79 -5.65 -18.79 -6.49
N LYS A 80 -6.63 -19.68 -6.76
CA LYS A 80 -7.65 -20.07 -5.76
C LYS A 80 -7.02 -20.60 -4.50
N ASN A 81 -6.00 -21.45 -4.63
CA ASN A 81 -5.34 -22.05 -3.49
C ASN A 81 -4.59 -21.00 -2.66
N HIS A 82 -3.84 -20.10 -3.29
CA HIS A 82 -3.14 -19.01 -2.59
C HIS A 82 -4.07 -17.98 -1.95
N LEU A 83 -5.28 -17.78 -2.49
CA LEU A 83 -6.31 -16.96 -1.83
C LEU A 83 -6.92 -17.68 -0.63
N ARG A 84 -7.22 -18.98 -0.76
CA ARG A 84 -7.84 -19.80 0.28
C ARG A 84 -6.91 -20.08 1.45
N VAL A 85 -5.66 -20.44 1.17
CA VAL A 85 -4.64 -20.80 2.16
C VAL A 85 -3.80 -19.56 2.52
N PRO A 86 -3.90 -19.04 3.75
CA PRO A 86 -3.14 -17.87 4.17
C PRO A 86 -1.63 -18.05 3.99
N ASN A 87 -0.98 -17.07 3.35
CA ASN A 87 0.47 -17.06 3.08
C ASN A 87 1.03 -15.63 3.16
N ALA A 88 2.35 -15.50 3.28
CA ALA A 88 3.04 -14.22 3.49
C ALA A 88 2.80 -13.17 2.40
N LEU A 89 2.53 -13.59 1.16
CA LEU A 89 2.35 -12.70 0.01
C LEU A 89 0.91 -12.67 -0.50
N ARG A 90 -0.07 -13.12 0.31
CA ARG A 90 -1.48 -13.27 -0.11
C ARG A 90 -2.08 -11.98 -0.66
N VAL A 91 -1.64 -10.82 -0.18
CA VAL A 91 -2.07 -9.50 -0.70
C VAL A 91 -1.73 -9.31 -2.19
N LEU A 92 -0.62 -9.86 -2.68
CA LEU A 92 -0.24 -9.80 -4.10
C LEU A 92 -1.12 -10.73 -4.95
N TYR A 93 -1.53 -11.88 -4.40
CA TYR A 93 -2.50 -12.76 -5.06
C TYR A 93 -3.90 -12.13 -5.11
N ILE A 94 -4.29 -11.38 -4.07
CA ILE A 94 -5.54 -10.59 -4.08
C ILE A 94 -5.49 -9.54 -5.18
N LYS A 95 -4.39 -8.78 -5.28
CA LYS A 95 -4.17 -7.83 -6.38
C LYS A 95 -4.33 -8.52 -7.74
N HIS A 96 -3.65 -9.65 -7.95
CA HIS A 96 -3.69 -10.39 -9.20
C HIS A 96 -5.12 -10.85 -9.56
N ALA A 97 -5.87 -11.40 -8.60
CA ALA A 97 -7.26 -11.81 -8.83
C ALA A 97 -8.17 -10.64 -9.23
N LEU A 98 -8.05 -9.50 -8.55
CA LEU A 98 -8.83 -8.30 -8.87
C LEU A 98 -8.44 -7.73 -10.25
N LYS A 99 -7.16 -7.82 -10.62
CA LYS A 99 -6.67 -7.43 -11.95
C LYS A 99 -7.19 -8.33 -13.07
N GLU A 100 -7.35 -9.64 -12.82
CA GLU A 100 -8.00 -10.59 -13.74
C GLU A 100 -9.54 -10.47 -13.71
N GLY A 101 -10.10 -9.45 -13.05
CA GLY A 101 -11.53 -9.13 -13.07
C GLY A 101 -12.40 -9.92 -12.09
N TRP A 102 -11.80 -10.57 -11.08
CA TRP A 102 -12.58 -11.31 -10.09
C TRP A 102 -13.43 -10.37 -9.23
N SER A 103 -14.65 -10.80 -8.92
CA SER A 103 -15.53 -10.02 -8.05
C SER A 103 -15.02 -9.99 -6.60
N ILE A 104 -15.26 -8.87 -5.91
CA ILE A 104 -14.99 -8.71 -4.47
C ILE A 104 -15.63 -9.86 -3.67
N LYS A 105 -16.86 -10.25 -4.01
CA LYS A 105 -17.57 -11.37 -3.38
C LYS A 105 -16.81 -12.69 -3.55
N GLY A 106 -16.29 -12.97 -4.74
CA GLY A 106 -15.50 -14.17 -5.01
C GLY A 106 -14.20 -14.21 -4.21
N VAL A 107 -13.47 -13.09 -4.16
CA VAL A 107 -12.25 -12.99 -3.35
C VAL A 107 -12.56 -13.11 -1.85
N TYR A 108 -13.63 -12.47 -1.38
CA TYR A 108 -14.10 -12.58 0.02
C TYR A 108 -14.43 -14.03 0.40
N GLN A 109 -15.13 -14.78 -0.46
CA GLN A 109 -15.49 -16.18 -0.15
C GLN A 109 -14.27 -17.06 0.10
N LEU A 110 -13.15 -16.81 -0.58
CA LEU A 110 -11.91 -17.55 -0.41
C LEU A 110 -11.07 -17.03 0.76
N THR A 111 -10.98 -15.71 0.90
CA THR A 111 -10.04 -15.07 1.83
C THR A 111 -10.64 -14.77 3.20
N ARG A 112 -11.95 -14.53 3.27
CA ARG A 112 -12.68 -13.95 4.40
C ARG A 112 -12.17 -12.56 4.84
N ILE A 113 -11.37 -11.89 4.01
CA ILE A 113 -10.96 -10.50 4.23
C ILE A 113 -12.15 -9.60 3.92
N ASP A 114 -12.49 -8.70 4.85
CA ASP A 114 -13.65 -7.83 4.72
C ASP A 114 -13.70 -7.12 3.35
N PRO A 115 -14.89 -7.07 2.69
CA PRO A 115 -15.06 -6.40 1.40
C PRO A 115 -14.55 -4.96 1.35
N TRP A 116 -14.56 -4.21 2.46
CA TRP A 116 -14.04 -2.85 2.52
C TRP A 116 -12.54 -2.79 2.17
N PHE A 117 -11.72 -3.71 2.68
CA PHE A 117 -10.29 -3.76 2.35
C PHE A 117 -10.08 -4.20 0.90
N LEU A 118 -10.86 -5.18 0.43
CA LEU A 118 -10.78 -5.67 -0.95
C LEU A 118 -11.15 -4.57 -1.94
N GLU A 119 -12.15 -3.75 -1.62
CA GLU A 119 -12.57 -2.61 -2.44
C GLU A 119 -11.49 -1.53 -2.51
N ASN A 120 -10.83 -1.23 -1.38
CA ASN A 120 -9.68 -0.34 -1.39
C ASN A 120 -8.53 -0.86 -2.27
N ILE A 121 -8.24 -2.17 -2.22
CA ILE A 121 -7.25 -2.80 -3.10
C ILE A 121 -7.67 -2.72 -4.56
N ARG A 122 -8.96 -2.97 -4.88
CA ARG A 122 -9.50 -2.85 -6.24
C ARG A 122 -9.34 -1.44 -6.79
N GLN A 123 -9.53 -0.41 -5.97
CA GLN A 123 -9.32 0.98 -6.37
C GLN A 123 -7.83 1.28 -6.65
N ILE A 124 -6.89 0.69 -5.89
CA ILE A 124 -5.46 0.79 -6.21
C ILE A 124 -5.17 0.13 -7.56
N VAL A 125 -5.70 -1.06 -7.81
CA VAL A 125 -5.56 -1.77 -9.10
C VAL A 125 -6.14 -0.93 -10.26
N GLY A 126 -7.33 -0.34 -10.07
CA GLY A 126 -7.93 0.52 -11.09
C GLY A 126 -7.10 1.76 -11.40
N LEU A 127 -6.55 2.42 -10.38
CA LEU A 127 -5.67 3.58 -10.58
C LEU A 127 -4.34 3.17 -11.23
N GLU A 128 -3.79 2.01 -10.91
CA GLU A 128 -2.59 1.48 -11.58
C GLU A 128 -2.82 1.33 -13.09
N GLU A 129 -3.95 0.74 -13.50
CA GLU A 129 -4.25 0.58 -14.93
C GLU A 129 -4.49 1.94 -15.61
N GLN A 130 -5.16 2.88 -14.94
CA GLN A 130 -5.31 4.26 -15.42
C GLN A 130 -3.95 4.95 -15.60
N ILE A 131 -3.03 4.80 -14.64
CA ILE A 131 -1.67 5.35 -14.72
C ILE A 131 -0.94 4.78 -15.94
N LYS A 132 -0.99 3.47 -16.15
CA LYS A 132 -0.31 2.82 -17.28
C LYS A 132 -0.85 3.28 -18.64
N SER A 133 -2.15 3.57 -18.74
CA SER A 133 -2.77 3.95 -20.01
C SER A 133 -2.71 5.45 -20.29
N GLU A 134 -2.81 6.30 -19.26
CA GLU A 134 -3.07 7.74 -19.43
C GLU A 134 -1.91 8.62 -18.96
N LEU A 135 -1.10 8.19 -18.00
CA LEU A 135 -0.08 9.05 -17.41
C LEU A 135 1.06 9.27 -18.41
N LYS A 136 1.28 10.53 -18.78
CA LYS A 136 2.37 10.96 -19.67
C LYS A 136 3.30 11.89 -18.92
N LEU A 137 4.60 11.79 -19.20
CA LEU A 137 5.62 12.62 -18.59
C LEU A 137 5.61 14.03 -19.23
N ASN A 138 4.64 14.86 -18.85
CA ASN A 138 4.45 16.22 -19.38
C ASN A 138 3.86 17.15 -18.31
N HIS A 139 3.60 18.41 -18.65
CA HIS A 139 3.01 19.42 -17.76
C HIS A 139 1.50 19.62 -17.99
N GLU A 140 0.85 18.72 -18.72
CA GLU A 140 -0.59 18.82 -18.96
C GLU A 140 -1.36 18.58 -17.67
N LYS A 141 -2.41 19.37 -17.44
CA LYS A 141 -3.22 19.30 -16.22
C LYS A 141 -3.70 17.88 -15.89
N SER A 142 -4.10 17.11 -16.92
CA SER A 142 -4.49 15.70 -16.78
C SER A 142 -3.39 14.83 -16.16
N SER A 143 -2.15 14.96 -16.62
CA SER A 143 -1.00 14.21 -16.09
C SER A 143 -0.62 14.67 -14.69
N VAL A 144 -0.69 15.98 -14.43
CA VAL A 144 -0.41 16.55 -13.11
C VAL A 144 -1.42 16.06 -12.07
N ASP A 145 -2.72 16.11 -12.40
CA ASP A 145 -3.81 15.66 -11.53
C ASP A 145 -3.71 14.14 -11.28
N LEU A 146 -3.42 13.35 -12.31
CA LEU A 146 -3.24 11.90 -12.18
C LEU A 146 -2.00 11.53 -11.37
N LEU A 147 -0.88 12.23 -11.55
CA LEU A 147 0.32 12.06 -10.74
C LEU A 147 0.04 12.38 -9.27
N LYS A 148 -0.63 13.51 -8.98
CA LYS A 148 -1.01 13.89 -7.62
C LYS A 148 -1.87 12.81 -6.97
N LYS A 149 -2.91 12.34 -7.67
CA LYS A 149 -3.79 11.25 -7.22
C LYS A 149 -3.03 9.94 -6.98
N ALA A 150 -2.04 9.63 -7.82
CA ALA A 150 -1.18 8.47 -7.61
C ALA A 150 -0.37 8.59 -6.30
N LYS A 151 0.14 9.79 -5.99
CA LYS A 151 0.86 10.03 -4.73
C LYS A 151 -0.06 9.95 -3.52
N GLU A 152 -1.27 10.48 -3.60
CA GLU A 152 -2.34 10.35 -2.59
C GLU A 152 -2.71 8.89 -2.31
N PHE A 153 -2.63 8.01 -3.32
CA PHE A 153 -2.84 6.56 -3.18
C PHE A 153 -1.59 5.81 -2.69
N GLY A 154 -0.50 6.52 -2.40
CA GLY A 154 0.74 5.99 -1.85
C GLY A 154 1.67 5.33 -2.86
N PHE A 155 1.44 5.46 -4.18
CA PHE A 155 2.34 4.90 -5.20
C PHE A 155 3.74 5.51 -5.06
N SER A 156 4.77 4.66 -5.02
CA SER A 156 6.15 5.13 -4.96
C SER A 156 6.63 5.67 -6.31
N ASP A 157 7.66 6.52 -6.27
CA ASP A 157 8.29 7.01 -7.52
C ASP A 157 8.86 5.83 -8.34
N LEU A 158 9.30 4.76 -7.67
CA LEU A 158 9.79 3.54 -8.31
C LEU A 158 8.68 2.73 -9.00
N GLN A 159 7.47 2.63 -8.43
CA GLN A 159 6.33 2.01 -9.11
C GLN A 159 5.97 2.79 -10.39
N LEU A 160 5.85 4.12 -10.27
CA LEU A 160 5.55 4.99 -11.40
C LEU A 160 6.62 4.91 -12.48
N ALA A 161 7.90 4.88 -12.08
CA ALA A 161 9.03 4.73 -13.00
C ALA A 161 8.92 3.43 -13.83
N ARG A 162 8.56 2.32 -13.19
CA ARG A 162 8.34 1.04 -13.87
C ARG A 162 7.16 1.07 -14.84
N PHE A 163 6.07 1.75 -14.48
CA PHE A 163 4.90 1.88 -15.37
C PHE A 163 5.19 2.74 -16.60
N LEU A 164 6.00 3.78 -16.45
CA LEU A 164 6.34 4.72 -17.54
C LEU A 164 7.62 4.35 -18.30
N ASN A 165 8.27 3.25 -17.94
CA ASN A 165 9.60 2.87 -18.45
C ASN A 165 10.64 4.00 -18.32
N GLN A 166 10.68 4.62 -17.13
CA GLN A 166 11.59 5.69 -16.76
C GLN A 166 12.46 5.29 -15.56
N SER A 167 13.44 6.14 -15.22
CA SER A 167 14.17 5.99 -13.95
C SER A 167 13.39 6.60 -12.78
N GLU A 168 13.61 6.09 -11.57
CA GLU A 168 13.02 6.67 -10.35
C GLU A 168 13.42 8.15 -10.16
N ASP A 169 14.66 8.49 -10.52
CA ASP A 169 15.17 9.86 -10.44
C ASP A 169 14.43 10.80 -11.40
N THR A 170 14.10 10.32 -12.61
CA THR A 170 13.27 11.06 -13.58
C THR A 170 11.91 11.40 -13.00
N ILE A 171 11.22 10.43 -12.37
CA ILE A 171 9.91 10.66 -11.75
C ILE A 171 10.02 11.63 -10.57
N ARG A 172 11.06 11.48 -9.75
CA ARG A 172 11.32 12.37 -8.60
C ARG A 172 11.53 13.83 -9.05
N LYS A 173 12.34 14.05 -10.10
CA LYS A 173 12.60 15.38 -10.68
C LYS A 173 11.32 15.99 -11.24
N TRP A 174 10.61 15.24 -12.09
CA TRP A 174 9.34 15.69 -12.67
C TRP A 174 8.33 16.08 -11.59
N ARG A 175 8.19 15.26 -10.56
CA ARG A 175 7.31 15.54 -9.42
C ARG A 175 7.74 16.81 -8.65
N ALA A 176 9.04 17.03 -8.48
CA ALA A 176 9.57 18.22 -7.81
C ALA A 176 9.35 19.50 -8.62
N GLU A 177 9.52 19.45 -9.94
CA GLU A 177 9.26 20.55 -10.88
C GLU A 177 7.78 20.97 -10.86
N LEU A 178 6.87 20.00 -10.74
CA LEU A 178 5.43 20.23 -10.61
C LEU A 178 4.99 20.69 -9.21
N GLY A 179 5.91 20.80 -8.25
CA GLY A 179 5.59 21.19 -6.87
C GLY A 179 4.83 20.13 -6.07
N ILE A 180 4.74 18.90 -6.56
CA ILE A 180 4.01 17.80 -5.89
C ILE A 180 4.93 17.20 -4.81
N LYS A 181 4.93 17.77 -3.62
CA LYS A 181 5.77 17.31 -2.50
C LYS A 181 4.89 16.70 -1.40
N PRO A 182 5.41 15.75 -0.62
CA PRO A 182 4.70 15.31 0.57
C PRO A 182 4.75 16.41 1.63
N ASP A 183 3.65 16.57 2.36
CA ASP A 183 3.61 17.28 3.62
C ASP A 183 3.92 16.32 4.77
N TYR A 184 4.25 16.87 5.93
CA TYR A 184 4.46 16.12 7.16
C TYR A 184 3.40 16.51 8.18
N LYS A 185 2.59 15.54 8.61
CA LYS A 185 1.58 15.74 9.65
C LYS A 185 2.09 15.14 10.95
N LEU A 186 1.63 15.71 12.05
CA LEU A 186 2.07 15.37 13.40
C LEU A 186 1.11 14.36 14.03
N VAL A 187 1.66 13.43 14.80
CA VAL A 187 0.88 12.49 15.62
C VAL A 187 0.62 13.15 16.97
N ASP A 188 -0.64 13.51 17.23
CA ASP A 188 -1.04 14.32 18.39
C ASP A 188 -2.01 13.62 19.36
N THR A 189 -2.43 12.39 19.05
CA THR A 189 -3.40 11.57 19.81
C THR A 189 -4.83 12.12 19.90
N CYS A 190 -5.12 13.28 19.29
CA CYS A 190 -6.38 13.99 19.44
C CYS A 190 -6.94 14.57 18.13
N ALA A 191 -6.42 14.15 16.96
CA ALA A 191 -6.89 14.59 15.64
C ALA A 191 -6.93 16.13 15.51
N ALA A 192 -5.82 16.78 15.91
CA ALA A 192 -5.62 18.21 15.93
C ALA A 192 -6.54 19.03 16.86
N GLU A 193 -7.28 18.38 17.78
CA GLU A 193 -8.08 19.11 18.79
C GLU A 193 -7.19 19.95 19.73
N PHE A 194 -6.00 19.43 20.06
CA PHE A 194 -5.02 20.12 20.90
C PHE A 194 -3.66 20.19 20.22
N GLU A 195 -2.94 21.29 20.46
CA GLU A 195 -1.57 21.44 19.99
C GLU A 195 -0.66 20.42 20.69
N ALA A 196 0.05 19.62 19.89
CA ALA A 196 1.03 18.67 20.38
C ALA A 196 2.46 19.20 20.20
N PHE A 197 3.23 19.10 21.28
CA PHE A 197 4.60 19.63 21.35
C PHE A 197 5.66 18.61 20.92
N THR A 198 5.29 17.34 20.76
CA THR A 198 6.23 16.25 20.44
C THR A 198 6.38 16.08 18.93
N PRO A 199 7.59 16.19 18.37
CA PRO A 199 7.82 16.11 16.93
C PRO A 199 7.80 14.66 16.41
N TYR A 200 6.63 14.01 16.43
CA TYR A 200 6.42 12.70 15.80
C TYR A 200 5.62 12.86 14.49
N TYR A 201 6.29 12.68 13.36
CA TYR A 201 5.73 13.00 12.04
C TYR A 201 5.58 11.79 11.13
N TYR A 202 4.65 11.91 10.19
CA TYR A 202 4.56 11.04 9.02
C TYR A 202 4.32 11.86 7.75
N SER A 203 4.88 11.40 6.63
CA SER A 203 4.65 12.02 5.32
C SER A 203 3.28 11.63 4.75
N THR A 204 2.61 12.58 4.10
CA THR A 204 1.39 12.33 3.33
C THR A 204 1.28 13.31 2.16
N TYR A 205 0.50 12.97 1.14
CA TYR A 205 0.16 13.88 0.04
C TYR A 205 -1.26 14.40 0.24
N GLU A 206 -1.44 15.31 1.20
CA GLU A 206 -2.72 15.94 1.50
C GLU A 206 -2.55 17.45 1.30
N SER A 207 -3.41 18.08 0.50
CA SER A 207 -3.39 19.53 0.26
C SER A 207 -4.19 20.28 1.31
#